data_AF-A0A416HCZ0-F1
#
_entry.id   AF-A0A416HCZ0-F1
#
_cell.length_a   1.000
_cell.length_b   1.000
_cell.length_c   1.000
_cell.angle_alpha   90.00
_cell.angle_beta   90.00
_cell.angle_gamma   90.00
#
_symmetry.space_group_name_H-M   'P 1'
#
loop_
_entity.id
_entity.type
_entity.pdbx_description
1 polymer ?
#
loop_
_entity_poly.entity_id
_entity_poly.type
_entity_poly.pdbx_seq_one_letter_code
_entity_poly.pdbx_strand_id
1 'polypeptide(L)'
;MKYEIVNLKTVTNEDEKLGGLTFIEAERDIPFAIKRIYCIYKTEENQHRGFHAHKKNWQLLFCPYGVIDIIITDGEEKRVVTLDHPSKGLVLYPGLWREMIWKQDDSVLCVAASEYYDSEEYIRSYDEYLQYRKEVGNDAEADTNTFEGGWITSRK
;
A
#
# COMPACT_ATOMS: atom_id res chain seq x y z
N MET A 1 -4.41 -8.48 8.13
CA MET A 1 -3.89 -7.79 6.91
C MET A 1 -4.84 -6.68 6.44
N LYS A 2 -4.39 -5.41 6.32
CA LYS A 2 -5.25 -4.28 5.89
C LYS A 2 -4.71 -3.59 4.63
N TYR A 3 -5.39 -3.74 3.51
CA TYR A 3 -5.12 -3.05 2.23
C TYR A 3 -6.44 -2.82 1.50
N GLU A 4 -6.44 -1.91 0.53
CA GLU A 4 -7.63 -1.60 -0.28
C GLU A 4 -7.27 -1.57 -1.76
N ILE A 5 -8.08 -2.24 -2.59
CA ILE A 5 -8.04 -2.08 -4.04
C ILE A 5 -8.99 -0.94 -4.39
N VAL A 6 -8.47 0.08 -5.05
CA VAL A 6 -9.24 1.28 -5.41
C VAL A 6 -9.32 1.42 -6.92
N ASN A 7 -10.49 1.84 -7.41
CA ASN A 7 -10.64 2.27 -8.79
C ASN A 7 -10.41 3.78 -8.87
N LEU A 8 -9.28 4.17 -9.43
CA LEU A 8 -8.88 5.56 -9.63
C LEU A 8 -9.79 6.23 -10.66
N LYS A 9 -10.17 7.47 -10.35
CA LYS A 9 -11.02 8.28 -11.23
C LYS A 9 -10.34 8.41 -12.59
N THR A 10 -11.06 8.03 -13.63
CA THR A 10 -10.56 8.03 -15.00
C THR A 10 -11.59 8.69 -15.90
N VAL A 11 -11.12 9.61 -16.73
CA VAL A 11 -11.90 10.23 -17.80
C VAL A 11 -11.35 9.69 -19.11
N THR A 12 -12.20 9.01 -19.88
CA THR A 12 -11.86 8.50 -21.21
C THR A 12 -12.44 9.40 -22.28
N ASN A 13 -11.72 9.57 -23.38
CA ASN A 13 -12.26 10.26 -24.54
C ASN A 13 -13.20 9.34 -25.34
N GLU A 14 -14.19 9.90 -26.03
CA GLU A 14 -15.03 9.15 -26.98
C GLU A 14 -14.21 8.61 -28.16
N ASP A 15 -13.20 9.38 -28.60
CA ASP A 15 -12.17 8.87 -29.51
C ASP A 15 -11.09 8.13 -28.72
N GLU A 16 -11.13 6.80 -28.78
CA GLU A 16 -10.16 5.93 -28.10
C GLU A 16 -8.70 6.26 -28.43
N LYS A 17 -8.42 6.87 -29.60
CA LYS A 17 -7.06 7.28 -29.99
C LYS A 17 -6.50 8.40 -29.13
N LEU A 18 -7.36 9.17 -28.46
CA LEU A 18 -6.96 10.22 -27.53
C LEU A 18 -6.70 9.68 -26.12
N GLY A 19 -7.06 8.42 -25.86
CA GLY A 19 -6.74 7.70 -24.63
C GLY A 19 -7.58 8.11 -23.42
N GLY A 20 -7.02 7.86 -22.23
CA GLY A 20 -7.65 8.14 -20.95
C GLY A 20 -6.74 8.95 -20.02
N LEU A 21 -7.37 9.72 -19.14
CA LEU A 21 -6.73 10.50 -18.08
C LEU A 21 -7.18 9.95 -16.73
N THR A 22 -6.27 9.31 -16.01
CA THR A 22 -6.48 8.89 -14.62
C THR A 22 -5.89 9.93 -13.68
N PHE A 23 -6.62 10.28 -12.62
CA PHE A 23 -6.16 11.19 -11.59
C PHE A 23 -6.54 10.71 -10.20
N ILE A 24 -5.87 11.25 -9.20
CA ILE A 24 -6.21 11.04 -7.79
C ILE A 24 -6.02 12.30 -6.98
N GLU A 25 -6.94 12.55 -6.06
CA GLU A 25 -6.91 13.69 -5.15
C GLU A 25 -6.64 13.20 -3.71
N ALA A 26 -5.53 13.66 -3.13
CA ALA A 26 -5.18 13.37 -1.74
C ALA A 26 -6.30 13.82 -0.79
N GLU A 27 -6.50 13.07 0.30
CA GLU A 27 -7.52 13.35 1.34
C GLU A 27 -8.98 13.41 0.84
N ARG A 28 -9.23 13.07 -0.43
CA ARG A 28 -10.56 12.90 -1.03
C ARG A 28 -10.75 11.46 -1.51
N ASP A 29 -9.81 10.97 -2.31
CA ASP A 29 -9.86 9.63 -2.91
C ASP A 29 -9.02 8.61 -2.13
N ILE A 30 -8.07 9.09 -1.33
CA ILE A 30 -7.22 8.30 -0.43
C ILE A 30 -7.17 8.95 0.95
N PRO A 31 -7.03 8.16 2.04
CA PRO A 31 -7.15 8.65 3.41
C PRO A 31 -5.89 9.33 3.96
N PHE A 32 -4.98 9.80 3.10
CA PHE A 32 -3.72 10.43 3.50
C PHE A 32 -3.29 11.54 2.54
N ALA A 33 -2.53 12.51 3.06
CA ALA A 33 -1.86 13.54 2.27
C ALA A 33 -0.64 12.96 1.52
N ILE A 34 -0.46 13.34 0.26
CA ILE A 34 0.70 12.90 -0.54
C ILE A 34 1.89 13.82 -0.25
N LYS A 35 2.91 13.30 0.45
CA LYS A 35 4.18 14.04 0.70
C LYS A 35 5.26 13.72 -0.32
N ARG A 36 5.17 12.57 -0.99
CA ARG A 36 6.18 12.11 -1.95
C ARG A 36 5.53 11.24 -3.03
N ILE A 37 6.01 11.40 -4.26
CA ILE A 37 5.71 10.51 -5.38
C ILE A 37 7.03 9.98 -5.92
N TYR A 38 7.09 8.70 -6.24
CA TYR A 38 8.22 8.10 -6.92
C TYR A 38 7.76 7.05 -7.94
N CYS A 39 8.61 6.79 -8.93
CA CYS A 39 8.34 5.82 -9.98
C CYS A 39 9.49 4.82 -10.09
N ILE A 40 9.17 3.58 -10.48
CA ILE A 40 10.12 2.55 -10.88
C ILE A 40 9.78 2.17 -12.31
N TYR A 41 10.75 2.24 -13.21
CA TYR A 41 10.60 2.06 -14.65
C TYR A 41 11.87 1.44 -15.24
N LYS A 42 11.81 0.98 -16.49
CA LYS A 42 12.91 0.27 -17.19
C LYS A 42 13.40 -0.94 -16.39
N THR A 43 12.44 -1.76 -16.00
CA THR A 43 12.68 -3.03 -15.29
C THR A 43 12.31 -4.16 -16.22
N GLU A 44 13.11 -5.23 -16.21
CA GLU A 44 12.86 -6.45 -16.98
C GLU A 44 11.76 -7.32 -16.32
N GLU A 45 11.11 -8.15 -17.12
CA GLU A 45 10.17 -9.16 -16.66
C GLU A 45 10.84 -10.11 -15.64
N ASN A 46 10.04 -10.55 -14.67
CA ASN A 46 10.41 -11.44 -13.56
C ASN A 46 11.39 -10.85 -12.55
N GLN A 47 11.74 -9.57 -12.66
CA GLN A 47 12.51 -8.90 -11.61
C GLN A 47 11.66 -8.72 -10.35
N HIS A 48 12.31 -8.99 -9.22
CA HIS A 48 11.74 -8.89 -7.88
C HIS A 48 12.32 -7.68 -7.14
N ARG A 49 11.44 -6.84 -6.57
CA ARG A 49 11.84 -5.72 -5.71
C ARG A 49 10.91 -5.63 -4.49
N GLY A 50 11.18 -4.67 -3.60
CA GLY A 50 10.45 -4.53 -2.35
C GLY A 50 11.20 -5.22 -1.23
N PHE A 51 10.68 -6.33 -0.72
CA PHE A 51 11.24 -7.07 0.41
C PHE A 51 11.41 -6.21 1.65
N HIS A 52 10.36 -5.46 2.00
CA HIS A 52 10.32 -4.69 3.23
C HIS A 52 8.90 -4.32 3.63
N ALA A 53 8.76 -3.91 4.89
CA ALA A 53 7.61 -3.20 5.40
C ALA A 53 7.98 -1.75 5.79
N HIS A 54 6.97 -0.89 5.93
CA HIS A 54 7.13 0.43 6.56
C HIS A 54 6.39 0.47 7.89
N LYS A 55 6.98 1.11 8.89
CA LYS A 55 6.32 1.28 10.20
C LYS A 55 5.17 2.30 10.16
N LYS A 56 5.31 3.38 9.37
CA LYS A 56 4.37 4.53 9.37
C LYS A 56 3.82 4.91 7.99
N ASN A 57 4.56 4.62 6.93
CA ASN A 57 4.23 5.14 5.60
C ASN A 57 3.06 4.38 4.95
N TRP A 58 1.99 5.10 4.66
CA TRP A 58 0.92 4.69 3.76
C TRP A 58 1.32 4.90 2.32
N GLN A 59 0.86 4.01 1.44
CA GLN A 59 1.23 4.05 0.04
C GLN A 59 0.04 3.74 -0.85
N LEU A 60 -0.10 4.48 -1.93
CA LEU A 60 -0.90 4.09 -3.09
C LEU A 60 0.04 3.65 -4.19
N LEU A 61 -0.10 2.40 -4.64
CA LEU A 61 0.62 1.82 -5.76
C LEU A 61 -0.32 1.75 -6.97
N PHE A 62 0.14 2.17 -8.15
CA PHE A 62 -0.60 2.02 -9.40
C PHE A 62 0.35 1.81 -10.58
N CYS A 63 -0.12 1.12 -11.62
CA CYS A 63 0.67 0.76 -12.79
C CYS A 63 0.05 1.41 -14.04
N PRO A 64 0.48 2.62 -14.43
CA PRO A 64 -0.05 3.28 -15.63
C PRO A 64 0.31 2.55 -16.95
N TYR A 65 1.35 1.71 -16.94
CA TYR A 65 1.74 0.93 -18.11
C TYR A 65 2.35 -0.41 -17.68
N GLY A 66 1.91 -1.48 -18.32
CA GLY A 66 2.39 -2.83 -18.10
C GLY A 66 1.67 -3.56 -16.95
N VAL A 67 2.31 -4.60 -16.41
CA VAL A 67 1.71 -5.52 -15.45
C VAL A 67 2.70 -5.81 -14.32
N ILE A 68 2.27 -5.58 -13.08
CA ILE A 68 3.09 -5.82 -11.89
C ILE A 68 2.26 -6.54 -10.84
N ASP A 69 2.76 -7.66 -10.34
CA ASP A 69 2.17 -8.35 -9.19
C ASP A 69 2.74 -7.77 -7.89
N ILE A 70 1.84 -7.35 -6.99
CA ILE A 70 2.19 -6.93 -5.64
C ILE A 70 1.80 -8.06 -4.69
N ILE A 71 2.82 -8.69 -4.11
CA ILE A 71 2.64 -9.68 -3.05
C ILE A 71 2.64 -8.94 -1.72
N ILE A 72 1.63 -9.19 -0.91
CA ILE A 72 1.42 -8.55 0.39
C ILE A 72 1.33 -9.67 1.44
N THR A 73 1.98 -9.49 2.59
CA THR A 73 1.79 -10.38 3.73
C THR A 73 1.80 -9.59 5.03
N ASP A 74 1.05 -10.09 6.01
CA ASP A 74 1.09 -9.63 7.40
C ASP A 74 1.91 -10.56 8.33
N GLY A 75 2.60 -11.54 7.74
CA GLY A 75 3.38 -12.57 8.43
C GLY A 75 2.65 -13.91 8.58
N GLU A 76 1.32 -13.92 8.48
CA GLU A 76 0.49 -15.12 8.62
C GLU A 76 -0.18 -15.48 7.30
N GLU A 77 -0.76 -14.48 6.64
CA GLU A 77 -1.40 -14.65 5.35
C GLU A 77 -0.64 -13.94 4.24
N LYS A 78 -0.73 -14.48 3.02
CA LYS A 78 -0.20 -13.86 1.81
C LYS A 78 -1.34 -13.61 0.81
N ARG A 79 -1.29 -12.48 0.11
CA ARG A 79 -2.17 -12.13 -1.00
C ARG A 79 -1.37 -11.56 -2.15
N VAL A 80 -1.90 -11.70 -3.36
CA VAL A 80 -1.34 -11.15 -4.59
C VAL A 80 -2.38 -10.21 -5.19
N VAL A 81 -1.95 -9.01 -5.54
CA VAL A 81 -2.75 -8.03 -6.28
C VAL A 81 -1.99 -7.66 -7.54
N THR A 82 -2.54 -8.02 -8.69
CA THR A 82 -2.01 -7.61 -9.99
C THR A 82 -2.43 -6.18 -10.31
N LEU A 83 -1.47 -5.31 -10.65
CA LEU A 83 -1.70 -3.96 -11.17
C LEU A 83 -1.46 -3.98 -12.68
N ASP A 84 -2.55 -4.06 -13.44
CA ASP A 84 -2.61 -4.31 -14.88
C ASP A 84 -3.44 -3.28 -15.66
N HIS A 85 -3.94 -2.25 -14.98
CA HIS A 85 -4.76 -1.21 -15.57
C HIS A 85 -4.45 0.16 -14.92
N PRO A 86 -4.36 1.26 -15.70
CA PRO A 86 -4.03 2.58 -15.17
C PRO A 86 -5.02 3.08 -14.12
N SER A 87 -6.28 2.64 -14.18
CA SER A 87 -7.30 2.99 -13.17
C SER A 87 -7.26 2.11 -11.92
N LYS A 88 -6.43 1.07 -11.86
CA LYS A 88 -6.37 0.17 -10.71
C LYS A 88 -5.26 0.61 -9.76
N GLY A 89 -5.66 0.98 -8.55
CA GLY A 89 -4.76 1.32 -7.46
C GLY A 89 -4.81 0.32 -6.31
N LEU A 90 -3.73 0.25 -5.56
CA LEU A 90 -3.61 -0.53 -4.33
C LEU A 90 -3.13 0.39 -3.21
N VAL A 91 -3.97 0.60 -2.21
CA VAL A 91 -3.60 1.30 -0.97
C VAL A 91 -3.06 0.29 0.03
N LEU A 92 -1.81 0.48 0.44
CA LEU A 92 -1.14 -0.27 1.49
C LEU A 92 -1.08 0.56 2.77
N TYR A 93 -1.55 -0.04 3.85
CA TYR A 93 -1.42 0.51 5.20
C TYR A 93 -0.04 0.16 5.76
N PRO A 94 0.45 0.95 6.74
CA PRO A 94 1.71 0.64 7.41
C PRO A 94 1.70 -0.74 8.07
N GLY A 95 2.87 -1.34 8.20
CA GLY A 95 3.09 -2.62 8.86
C GLY A 95 2.86 -3.84 7.98
N LEU A 96 2.63 -3.68 6.67
CA LEU A 96 2.57 -4.78 5.72
C LEU A 96 3.91 -4.97 5.01
N TRP A 97 4.36 -6.22 4.94
CA TRP A 97 5.49 -6.59 4.08
C TRP A 97 5.00 -6.72 2.64
N ARG A 98 5.81 -6.24 1.70
CA ARG A 98 5.50 -6.35 0.28
C ARG A 98 6.67 -6.75 -0.58
N GLU A 99 6.35 -7.47 -1.64
CA GLU A 99 7.22 -7.80 -2.77
C GLU A 99 6.53 -7.35 -4.06
N MET A 100 7.32 -7.02 -5.08
CA MET A 100 6.84 -6.50 -6.35
C MET A 100 7.52 -7.31 -7.46
N ILE A 101 6.73 -7.91 -8.33
CA ILE A 101 7.19 -8.74 -9.45
C ILE A 101 6.75 -8.10 -10.74
N TRP A 102 7.70 -7.75 -11.60
CA TRP A 102 7.39 -7.28 -12.94
C TRP A 102 6.92 -8.47 -13.79
N LYS A 103 5.72 -8.39 -14.34
CA LYS A 103 5.13 -9.42 -15.21
C LYS A 103 5.17 -9.06 -16.69
N GLN A 104 5.66 -7.86 -17.00
CA GLN A 104 5.92 -7.38 -18.34
C GLN A 104 7.11 -6.42 -18.30
N ASP A 105 7.97 -6.49 -19.33
CA ASP A 105 9.05 -5.54 -19.56
C ASP A 105 8.54 -4.09 -19.57
N ASP A 106 9.38 -3.19 -19.07
CA ASP A 106 9.14 -1.74 -19.05
C ASP A 106 7.87 -1.30 -18.29
N SER A 107 7.26 -2.19 -17.50
CA SER A 107 6.13 -1.81 -16.64
C SER A 107 6.54 -0.70 -15.67
N VAL A 108 5.69 0.31 -15.53
CA VAL A 108 5.93 1.50 -14.71
C VAL A 108 5.14 1.37 -13.42
N LEU A 109 5.81 1.25 -12.28
CA LEU A 109 5.16 1.38 -10.98
C LEU A 109 5.25 2.82 -10.52
N CYS A 110 4.11 3.45 -10.26
CA CYS A 110 4.04 4.74 -9.58
C CYS A 110 3.58 4.53 -8.14
N VAL A 111 4.17 5.27 -7.21
CA VAL A 111 3.80 5.22 -5.79
C VAL A 111 3.65 6.62 -5.22
N ALA A 112 2.48 6.92 -4.67
CA ALA A 112 2.25 8.08 -3.82
C ALA A 112 2.37 7.65 -2.36
N ALA A 113 3.14 8.39 -1.56
CA ALA A 113 3.50 8.05 -0.19
C ALA A 113 3.09 9.18 0.78
N SER A 114 2.60 8.77 1.96
CA SER A 114 2.23 9.69 3.04
C SER A 114 3.41 10.32 3.77
N GLU A 115 4.61 9.75 3.62
CA GLU A 115 5.82 10.21 4.29
C GLU A 115 6.95 10.54 3.30
N TYR A 116 7.80 11.49 3.73
CA TYR A 116 9.10 11.74 3.09
C TYR A 116 9.99 10.49 3.18
N TYR A 117 11.11 10.48 2.45
CA TYR A 117 12.05 9.38 2.57
C TYR A 117 12.72 9.40 3.95
N ASP A 118 12.61 8.29 4.68
CA ASP A 118 13.34 8.00 5.91
C ASP A 118 13.86 6.56 5.81
N SER A 119 15.16 6.34 5.97
CA SER A 119 15.73 4.98 5.93
C SER A 119 15.35 4.16 7.16
N GLU A 120 15.12 4.81 8.30
CA GLU A 120 14.93 4.17 9.61
C GLU A 120 13.52 3.59 9.79
N GLU A 121 12.57 3.99 8.93
CA GLU A 121 11.20 3.48 8.95
C GLU A 121 11.05 2.10 8.27
N TYR A 122 12.07 1.67 7.52
CA TYR A 122 12.07 0.41 6.78
C TYR A 122 12.36 -0.77 7.71
N ILE A 123 11.60 -1.85 7.56
CA ILE A 123 11.93 -3.16 8.11
C ILE A 123 12.36 -4.06 6.96
N ARG A 124 13.65 -4.35 6.86
CA ARG A 124 14.27 -5.02 5.69
C ARG A 124 14.60 -6.49 5.93
N SER A 125 14.63 -6.93 7.18
CA SER A 125 14.74 -8.34 7.54
C SER A 125 13.34 -8.93 7.75
N TYR A 126 13.08 -10.08 7.15
CA TYR A 126 11.80 -10.75 7.31
C TYR A 126 11.62 -11.29 8.74
N ASP A 127 12.70 -11.73 9.39
CA ASP A 127 12.65 -12.18 10.79
C ASP A 127 12.32 -11.01 11.74
N GLU A 128 12.94 -9.85 11.52
CA GLU A 128 12.60 -8.62 12.26
C GLU A 128 11.15 -8.20 12.00
N TYR A 129 10.67 -8.39 10.77
CA TYR A 129 9.28 -8.11 10.42
C TYR A 129 8.30 -9.00 11.20
N LEU A 130 8.55 -10.31 11.28
CA LEU A 130 7.70 -11.22 12.07
C LEU A 130 7.70 -10.86 13.56
N GLN A 131 8.84 -10.42 14.10
CA GLN A 131 8.92 -9.93 15.48
C GLN A 131 8.11 -8.64 15.68
N TYR A 132 8.28 -7.66 14.78
CA TYR A 132 7.49 -6.43 14.78
C TYR A 132 5.98 -6.69 14.73
N ARG A 133 5.54 -7.68 13.94
CA ARG A 133 4.11 -8.04 13.84
C ARG A 133 3.54 -8.59 15.13
N LYS A 134 4.32 -9.37 15.88
CA LYS A 134 3.90 -9.88 17.20
C LYS A 134 3.77 -8.75 18.22
N GLU A 135 4.72 -7.81 18.24
CA GLU A 135 4.70 -6.66 19.15
C GLU A 135 3.46 -5.78 18.90
N VAL A 136 3.21 -5.40 17.65
CA VAL A 136 2.03 -4.58 17.29
C VAL A 136 0.72 -5.32 17.51
N GLY A 137 0.68 -6.65 17.30
CA GLY A 137 -0.51 -7.45 17.59
C GLY A 137 -0.87 -7.46 19.08
N ASN A 138 0.14 -7.60 19.94
CA ASN A 138 -0.04 -7.58 21.40
C ASN A 138 -0.48 -6.20 21.92
N ASP A 139 0.04 -5.11 21.34
CA ASP A 139 -0.37 -3.75 21.72
C ASP A 139 -1.83 -3.46 21.36
N ALA A 140 -2.30 -3.94 20.21
CA ALA A 140 -3.70 -3.81 19.80
C ALA A 140 -4.65 -4.60 20.74
N GLU A 141 -4.25 -5.79 21.20
CA GLU A 141 -5.03 -6.56 22.19
C GLU A 141 -5.01 -5.90 23.58
N ALA A 142 -3.89 -5.32 24.00
CA ALA A 142 -3.78 -4.58 25.26
C ALA A 142 -4.67 -3.33 25.29
N ASP A 143 -4.76 -2.59 24.19
CA ASP A 143 -5.66 -1.43 24.07
C ASP A 143 -7.14 -1.82 24.11
N THR A 144 -7.52 -2.99 23.56
CA THR A 144 -8.91 -3.47 23.67
C THR A 144 -9.30 -3.92 25.09
N ASN A 145 -8.34 -4.40 25.88
CA ASN A 145 -8.58 -4.84 27.26
C ASN A 145 -8.65 -3.71 28.29
N THR A 146 -8.32 -2.46 27.92
CA THR A 146 -8.43 -1.31 28.83
C THR A 146 -9.80 -0.62 28.80
N PHE A 147 -10.67 -0.99 27.85
CA PHE A 147 -12.02 -0.40 27.70
C PHE A 147 -13.16 -1.19 28.38
N GLU A 148 -12.91 -2.35 29.00
CA GLU A 148 -13.96 -3.12 29.72
C GLU A 148 -14.24 -2.63 31.16
N GLY A 149 -13.63 -1.53 31.60
CA GLY A 149 -13.70 -1.06 32.98
C GLY A 149 -14.15 0.39 33.14
N GLY A 150 -15.40 0.73 32.84
CA GLY A 150 -16.03 1.88 33.51
C GLY A 150 -17.01 2.72 32.69
N TRP A 151 -18.29 2.35 32.75
CA TRP A 151 -19.36 3.32 32.88
C TRP A 151 -20.32 2.84 33.97
N ILE A 152 -19.96 3.16 35.22
CA ILE A 152 -20.91 3.13 36.34
C ILE A 152 -21.90 4.29 36.10
N THR A 153 -23.18 3.92 36.08
CA THR A 153 -24.32 4.82 36.03
C THR A 153 -24.32 5.83 37.19
N SER A 154 -24.97 6.98 37.00
CA SER A 154 -24.69 8.25 37.72
C SER A 154 -25.66 9.37 37.34
N ARG A 155 -26.96 9.15 37.61
CA ARG A 155 -28.09 10.12 37.67
C ARG A 155 -27.73 11.63 37.74
N LYS A 156 -28.36 12.45 36.89
CA LYS A 156 -29.59 13.22 37.20
C LYS A 156 -30.19 13.82 35.93
#